data_AF-A0A350H654-F1
#
_entry.id   AF-A0A350H654-F1
#
_cell.length_a   1.000
_cell.length_b   1.000
_cell.length_c   1.000
_cell.angle_alpha   90.00
_cell.angle_beta   90.00
_cell.angle_gamma   90.00
#
_symmetry.space_group_name_H-M   'P 1'
#
loop_
_entity.id
_entity.type
_entity.pdbx_description
1 polymer ?
#
loop_
_entity_poly.entity_id
_entity_poly.type
_entity_poly.pdbx_seq_one_letter_code
_entity_poly.pdbx_strand_id
1 'polypeptide(L)'
;MKGITKLYPGVKALDDVNLKVKRGEIHALVGENGAGKSTLMNVLSGTIRFGMYTGSILFNGDYCEFRTIRDSEQKGIVIIHQELALIPELTIAENMFLGNERSNGFGKINWDDTYKQASKQMKRVGLKESPSVLIKDIGTGKQQLVEIAKALSKDVKLLILDEPTSSLNEEDSKMLLDMLLAFKEEGLTSIIITHKLNEVAYCADRITVIRDGSTIETIDNPEHNIDEDRIIQGMVGRELTNRFPSREHNVSSEVVFEAQDWTVYHPIYTEKCVDKGVNFKVHKGEVVGFSGLQGAGRTELAMSLFGKSYGSNITGHEFINGREVFLKNEHDAINHGLAYVTEDRKTNGLVLSDTIARNTTMAKLEKISNKGI
;
A
#
# COMPACT_ATOMS: atom_id res chain seq x y z
N MET A 1 3.74 2.27 -23.84
CA MET A 1 2.27 2.36 -23.93
C MET A 1 1.92 3.69 -24.58
N LYS A 2 0.98 3.70 -25.54
CA LYS A 2 0.58 4.90 -26.29
C LYS A 2 -0.94 5.07 -26.26
N GLY A 3 -1.38 6.24 -25.84
CA GLY A 3 -2.78 6.67 -25.79
C GLY A 3 -3.73 5.71 -25.10
N ILE A 4 -3.33 5.19 -23.94
CA ILE A 4 -4.13 4.22 -23.18
C ILE A 4 -5.31 4.95 -22.54
N THR A 5 -6.52 4.54 -22.89
CA THR A 5 -7.76 5.06 -22.31
C THR A 5 -8.59 3.93 -21.74
N LYS A 6 -9.01 4.05 -20.47
CA LYS A 6 -9.82 3.07 -19.76
C LYS A 6 -10.99 3.73 -19.07
N LEU A 7 -12.19 3.34 -19.48
CA LEU A 7 -13.46 3.75 -18.90
C LEU A 7 -13.96 2.68 -17.92
N TYR A 8 -14.44 3.13 -16.77
CA TYR A 8 -15.34 2.40 -15.89
C TYR A 8 -16.69 3.14 -15.86
N PRO A 9 -17.77 2.50 -15.39
CA PRO A 9 -19.06 3.18 -15.24
C PRO A 9 -18.92 4.48 -14.43
N GLY A 10 -19.22 5.61 -15.06
CA GLY A 10 -19.18 6.94 -14.42
C GLY A 10 -17.79 7.57 -14.23
N VAL A 11 -16.69 6.90 -14.61
CA VAL A 11 -15.34 7.47 -14.46
C VAL A 11 -14.40 7.07 -15.59
N LYS A 12 -13.67 8.05 -16.12
CA LYS A 12 -12.56 7.83 -17.06
C LYS A 12 -11.29 7.66 -16.23
N ALA A 13 -10.97 6.42 -15.90
CA ALA A 13 -9.83 6.12 -15.02
C ALA A 13 -8.48 6.31 -15.71
N LEU A 14 -8.42 6.18 -17.04
CA LEU A 14 -7.28 6.57 -17.86
C LEU A 14 -7.80 7.34 -19.08
N ASP A 15 -7.17 8.46 -19.39
CA ASP A 15 -7.42 9.34 -20.53
C ASP A 15 -6.10 9.66 -21.24
N ASP A 16 -5.94 9.06 -22.42
CA ASP A 16 -4.77 9.25 -23.31
C ASP A 16 -3.42 9.11 -22.59
N VAL A 17 -3.28 8.07 -21.76
CA VAL A 17 -2.07 7.85 -20.98
C VAL A 17 -0.94 7.30 -21.84
N ASN A 18 0.21 7.95 -21.75
CA ASN A 18 1.43 7.63 -22.48
C ASN A 18 2.55 7.30 -21.48
N LEU A 19 3.23 6.18 -21.69
CA LEU A 19 4.36 5.73 -20.86
C LEU A 19 5.44 5.13 -21.75
N LYS A 20 6.68 5.59 -21.60
CA LYS A 20 7.84 5.10 -22.36
C LYS A 20 8.98 4.73 -21.42
N VAL A 21 9.28 3.44 -21.37
CA VAL A 21 10.36 2.87 -20.58
C VAL A 21 11.49 2.41 -21.50
N LYS A 22 12.74 2.78 -21.20
CA LYS A 22 13.93 2.28 -21.92
C LYS A 22 14.41 0.98 -21.28
N ARG A 23 15.12 0.16 -22.07
CA ARG A 23 15.69 -1.09 -21.57
C ARG A 23 16.81 -0.81 -20.57
N GLY A 24 16.81 -1.55 -19.46
CA GLY A 24 17.82 -1.45 -18.40
C GLY A 24 17.71 -0.18 -17.56
N GLU A 25 16.56 0.50 -17.57
CA GLU A 25 16.29 1.63 -16.68
C GLU A 25 15.36 1.22 -15.53
N ILE A 26 15.46 1.92 -14.41
CA ILE A 26 14.44 1.95 -13.36
C ILE A 26 13.57 3.17 -13.63
N HIS A 27 12.31 2.94 -13.99
CA HIS A 27 11.35 3.99 -14.30
C HIS A 27 10.37 4.17 -13.14
N ALA A 28 10.34 5.35 -12.54
CA ALA A 28 9.35 5.68 -11.52
C ALA A 28 8.02 6.11 -12.17
N LEU A 29 6.92 5.55 -11.69
CA LEU A 29 5.56 6.01 -11.99
C LEU A 29 4.97 6.63 -10.74
N VAL A 30 4.85 7.96 -10.74
CA VAL A 30 4.41 8.74 -9.57
C VAL A 30 3.08 9.42 -9.84
N GLY A 31 2.33 9.74 -8.79
CA GLY A 31 0.99 10.28 -8.88
C GLY A 31 0.27 10.15 -7.55
N GLU A 32 -0.76 10.98 -7.31
CA GLU A 32 -1.60 10.82 -6.13
C GLU A 32 -2.33 9.46 -6.11
N ASN A 33 -2.88 9.11 -4.95
CA ASN A 33 -3.77 7.96 -4.84
C ASN A 33 -5.03 8.23 -5.68
N GLY A 34 -5.38 7.27 -6.54
CA GLY A 34 -6.47 7.45 -7.50
C GLY A 34 -6.07 8.07 -8.84
N ALA A 35 -4.81 8.46 -9.04
CA ALA A 35 -4.35 9.04 -10.31
C ALA A 35 -4.42 8.09 -11.52
N GLY A 36 -4.62 6.78 -11.31
CA GLY A 36 -4.72 5.78 -12.39
C GLY A 36 -3.50 4.88 -12.56
N LYS A 37 -2.46 5.01 -11.71
CA LYS A 37 -1.21 4.20 -11.77
C LYS A 37 -1.47 2.69 -11.81
N SER A 38 -2.21 2.16 -10.83
CA SER A 38 -2.53 0.72 -10.76
C SER A 38 -3.47 0.29 -11.91
N THR A 39 -4.37 1.16 -12.38
CA THR A 39 -5.19 0.89 -13.58
C THR A 39 -4.31 0.74 -14.82
N LEU A 40 -3.31 1.61 -14.98
CA LEU A 40 -2.36 1.53 -16.09
C LEU A 40 -1.53 0.24 -16.01
N MET A 41 -1.06 -0.13 -14.82
CA MET A 41 -0.31 -1.38 -14.66
C MET A 41 -1.17 -2.62 -14.85
N ASN A 42 -2.44 -2.60 -14.45
CA ASN A 42 -3.38 -3.69 -14.74
C ASN A 42 -3.63 -3.85 -16.25
N VAL A 43 -3.56 -2.77 -17.04
CA VAL A 43 -3.55 -2.86 -18.50
C VAL A 43 -2.25 -3.49 -19.01
N LEU A 44 -1.10 -3.09 -18.46
CA LEU A 44 0.22 -3.60 -18.87
C LEU A 44 0.42 -5.09 -18.50
N SER A 45 -0.13 -5.54 -17.38
CA SER A 45 -0.06 -6.93 -16.89
C SER A 45 -1.10 -7.85 -17.51
N GLY A 46 -2.02 -7.34 -18.35
CA GLY A 46 -3.11 -8.14 -18.91
C GLY A 46 -4.22 -8.51 -17.91
N THR A 47 -4.21 -7.95 -16.69
CA THR A 47 -5.32 -8.07 -15.74
C THR A 47 -6.58 -7.40 -16.31
N ILE A 48 -6.43 -6.19 -16.88
CA ILE A 48 -7.43 -5.57 -17.74
C ILE A 48 -7.16 -6.04 -19.17
N ARG A 49 -8.09 -6.82 -19.69
CA ARG A 49 -7.95 -7.50 -20.99
C ARG A 49 -7.96 -6.52 -22.15
N PHE A 50 -7.19 -6.83 -23.19
CA PHE A 50 -7.29 -6.16 -24.48
C PHE A 50 -8.75 -6.14 -24.99
N GLY A 51 -9.16 -4.99 -25.53
CA GLY A 51 -10.54 -4.69 -25.89
C GLY A 51 -11.36 -4.03 -24.77
N MET A 52 -10.91 -4.06 -23.51
CA MET A 52 -11.53 -3.29 -22.41
C MET A 52 -10.97 -1.89 -22.23
N TYR A 53 -9.99 -1.51 -23.07
CA TYR A 53 -9.33 -0.21 -23.13
C TYR A 53 -8.97 0.09 -24.60
N THR A 54 -8.71 1.36 -24.93
CA THR A 54 -8.16 1.76 -26.23
C THR A 54 -6.71 2.19 -26.10
N GLY A 55 -5.99 2.28 -27.22
CA GLY A 55 -4.55 2.58 -27.26
C GLY A 55 -3.72 1.35 -27.59
N SER A 56 -2.39 1.44 -27.47
CA SER A 56 -1.48 0.35 -27.85
C SER A 56 -0.34 0.14 -26.86
N ILE A 57 0.02 -1.13 -26.69
CA ILE A 57 1.20 -1.56 -25.94
C ILE A 57 2.22 -2.06 -26.96
N LEU A 58 3.42 -1.48 -26.93
CA LEU A 58 4.56 -1.90 -27.74
C LEU A 58 5.64 -2.38 -26.78
N PHE A 59 6.05 -3.64 -26.90
CA PHE A 59 7.10 -4.24 -26.06
C PHE A 59 8.13 -4.92 -26.95
N ASN A 60 9.41 -4.49 -26.84
CA ASN A 60 10.50 -4.95 -27.71
C ASN A 60 10.19 -4.90 -29.22
N GLY A 61 9.39 -3.92 -29.66
CA GLY A 61 9.02 -3.75 -31.07
C GLY A 61 7.74 -4.46 -31.51
N ASP A 62 7.18 -5.33 -30.67
CA ASP A 62 5.95 -6.06 -30.97
C ASP A 62 4.72 -5.36 -30.35
N TYR A 63 3.65 -5.23 -31.13
CA TYR A 63 2.35 -4.87 -30.59
C TYR A 63 1.82 -6.00 -29.72
N CYS A 64 1.39 -5.66 -28.51
CA CYS A 64 0.94 -6.61 -27.51
C CYS A 64 -0.56 -6.47 -27.24
N GLU A 65 -1.28 -7.60 -27.31
CA GLU A 65 -2.69 -7.71 -26.99
C GLU A 65 -2.89 -8.73 -25.86
N PHE A 66 -2.64 -8.31 -24.62
CA PHE A 66 -2.74 -9.20 -23.46
C PHE A 66 -4.20 -9.44 -23.08
N ARG A 67 -4.65 -10.69 -23.09
CA ARG A 67 -5.99 -11.13 -22.66
C ARG A 67 -5.97 -11.75 -21.28
N THR A 68 -4.80 -12.22 -20.84
CA THR A 68 -4.56 -12.80 -19.51
C THR A 68 -3.18 -12.40 -19.01
N ILE A 69 -2.96 -12.55 -17.70
CA ILE A 69 -1.64 -12.36 -17.06
C ILE A 69 -0.57 -13.27 -17.67
N ARG A 70 -0.94 -14.49 -18.08
CA ARG A 70 0.00 -15.42 -18.72
C ARG A 70 0.58 -14.87 -20.02
N ASP A 71 -0.18 -14.06 -20.75
CA ASP A 71 0.28 -13.50 -22.03
C ASP A 71 1.41 -12.48 -21.81
N SER A 72 1.29 -11.64 -20.77
CA SER A 72 2.35 -10.68 -20.42
C SER A 72 3.55 -11.38 -19.78
N GLU A 73 3.32 -12.38 -18.94
CA GLU A 73 4.40 -13.18 -18.33
C GLU A 73 5.22 -13.95 -19.36
N GLN A 74 4.60 -14.51 -20.41
CA GLN A 74 5.32 -15.17 -21.52
C GLN A 74 6.21 -14.20 -22.30
N LYS A 75 5.84 -12.92 -22.37
CA LYS A 75 6.71 -11.87 -22.93
C LYS A 75 7.79 -11.41 -21.93
N GLY A 76 7.75 -11.86 -20.69
CA GLY A 76 8.68 -11.51 -19.62
C GLY A 76 8.29 -10.25 -18.85
N ILE A 77 7.02 -9.88 -18.83
CA ILE A 77 6.48 -8.77 -18.02
C ILE A 77 5.85 -9.37 -16.76
N VAL A 78 6.43 -9.08 -15.60
CA VAL A 78 5.97 -9.60 -14.31
C VAL A 78 5.68 -8.44 -13.38
N ILE A 79 4.54 -8.51 -12.68
CA ILE A 79 4.11 -7.51 -11.71
C ILE A 79 4.11 -8.10 -10.31
N ILE A 80 4.58 -7.31 -9.35
CA ILE A 80 4.45 -7.52 -7.92
C ILE A 80 3.49 -6.46 -7.41
N HIS A 81 2.39 -6.90 -6.82
CA HIS A 81 1.34 -6.02 -6.33
C HIS A 81 1.65 -5.52 -4.92
N GLN A 82 1.00 -4.42 -4.53
CA GLN A 82 1.13 -3.81 -3.20
C GLN A 82 0.71 -4.78 -2.08
N GLU A 83 -0.36 -5.53 -2.28
CA GLU A 83 -0.76 -6.58 -1.35
C GLU A 83 -0.07 -7.90 -1.73
N LEU A 84 0.64 -8.46 -0.76
CA LEU A 84 1.40 -9.71 -0.92
C LEU A 84 0.46 -10.88 -1.23
N ALA A 85 0.63 -11.48 -2.41
CA ALA A 85 -0.14 -12.64 -2.85
C ALA A 85 0.53 -13.97 -2.43
N LEU A 86 0.77 -14.11 -1.12
CA LEU A 86 1.40 -15.28 -0.51
C LEU A 86 0.39 -16.03 0.37
N ILE A 87 0.42 -17.37 0.31
CA ILE A 87 -0.39 -18.25 1.14
C ILE A 87 0.38 -18.50 2.46
N PRO A 88 -0.13 -18.03 3.62
CA PRO A 88 0.58 -18.11 4.90
C PRO A 88 0.92 -19.54 5.34
N GLU A 89 0.06 -20.50 5.00
CA GLU A 89 0.17 -21.91 5.37
C GLU A 89 1.14 -22.72 4.51
N LEU A 90 1.64 -22.14 3.42
CA LEU A 90 2.61 -22.79 2.54
C LEU A 90 4.03 -22.30 2.85
N THR A 91 5.00 -23.15 2.53
CA THR A 91 6.42 -22.79 2.60
C THR A 91 6.79 -21.72 1.58
N ILE A 92 7.96 -21.09 1.78
CA ILE A 92 8.55 -20.16 0.80
C ILE A 92 8.67 -20.85 -0.57
N ALA A 93 9.20 -22.08 -0.61
CA ALA A 93 9.36 -22.84 -1.86
C ALA A 93 8.02 -23.09 -2.57
N GLU A 94 7.00 -23.53 -1.82
CA GLU A 94 5.67 -23.79 -2.35
C GLU A 94 5.04 -22.53 -2.92
N ASN A 95 5.11 -21.40 -2.20
CA ASN A 95 4.61 -20.12 -2.68
C ASN A 95 5.30 -19.63 -3.96
N MET A 96 6.62 -19.81 -4.05
CA MET A 96 7.40 -19.39 -5.21
C MET A 96 7.05 -20.15 -6.49
N PHE A 97 6.65 -21.41 -6.38
CA PHE A 97 6.37 -22.28 -7.53
C PHE A 97 4.89 -22.66 -7.69
N LEU A 98 4.00 -22.08 -6.88
CA LEU A 98 2.56 -22.31 -6.99
C LEU A 98 2.03 -21.90 -8.37
N GLY A 99 1.36 -22.83 -9.05
CA GLY A 99 0.87 -22.64 -10.42
C GLY A 99 1.94 -22.73 -11.52
N ASN A 100 3.19 -23.01 -11.13
CA ASN A 100 4.32 -23.32 -12.01
C ASN A 100 5.17 -24.43 -11.38
N GLU A 101 4.49 -25.50 -10.93
CA GLU A 101 5.10 -26.58 -10.19
C GLU A 101 6.18 -27.27 -11.02
N ARG A 102 7.34 -27.50 -10.41
CA ARG A 102 8.43 -28.24 -11.05
C ARG A 102 8.08 -29.73 -10.99
N SER A 103 7.60 -30.31 -12.09
CA SER A 103 7.29 -31.74 -12.16
C SER A 103 8.42 -32.56 -12.80
N ASN A 104 8.58 -33.80 -12.37
CA ASN A 104 9.36 -34.79 -13.11
C ASN A 104 8.61 -35.23 -14.40
N GLY A 105 9.26 -36.04 -15.25
CA GLY A 105 8.66 -36.52 -16.51
C GLY A 105 7.37 -37.34 -16.35
N PHE A 106 6.98 -37.71 -15.11
CA PHE A 106 5.75 -38.42 -14.77
C PHE A 106 4.68 -37.51 -14.14
N GLY A 107 4.88 -36.18 -14.13
CA GLY A 107 3.91 -35.22 -13.62
C GLY A 107 3.86 -35.11 -12.08
N LYS A 108 4.76 -35.76 -11.34
CA LYS A 108 4.88 -35.57 -9.88
C LYS A 108 5.79 -34.39 -9.57
N ILE A 109 5.43 -33.60 -8.56
CA ILE A 109 6.26 -32.49 -8.08
C ILE A 109 7.63 -33.02 -7.66
N ASN A 110 8.67 -32.40 -8.19
CA ASN A 110 10.06 -32.62 -7.83
C ASN A 110 10.45 -31.63 -6.74
N TRP A 111 10.28 -32.04 -5.48
CA TRP A 111 10.58 -31.21 -4.32
C TRP A 111 12.07 -30.83 -4.25
N ASP A 112 12.97 -31.75 -4.59
CA ASP A 112 14.41 -31.47 -4.56
C ASP A 112 14.80 -30.35 -5.54
N ASP A 113 14.28 -30.38 -6.77
CA ASP A 113 14.47 -29.28 -7.72
C ASP A 113 13.78 -28.00 -7.23
N THR A 114 12.55 -28.12 -6.71
CA THR A 114 11.79 -26.97 -6.19
C THR A 114 12.57 -26.23 -5.09
N TYR A 115 13.06 -26.93 -4.08
CA TYR A 115 13.85 -26.34 -2.99
C TYR A 115 15.21 -25.79 -3.48
N LYS A 116 15.84 -26.47 -4.45
CA LYS A 116 17.10 -26.02 -5.05
C LYS A 116 16.92 -24.72 -5.84
N GLN A 117 15.89 -24.64 -6.67
CA GLN A 117 15.59 -23.43 -7.44
C GLN A 117 15.12 -22.29 -6.53
N ALA A 118 14.30 -22.58 -5.50
CA ALA A 118 13.90 -21.60 -4.49
C ALA A 118 15.14 -20.99 -3.83
N SER A 119 16.03 -21.84 -3.29
CA SER A 119 17.28 -21.40 -2.65
C SER A 119 18.15 -20.53 -3.57
N LYS A 120 18.19 -20.85 -4.87
CA LYS A 120 18.95 -20.05 -5.86
C LYS A 120 18.37 -18.64 -5.99
N GLN A 121 17.05 -18.50 -6.14
CA GLN A 121 16.42 -17.19 -6.31
C GLN A 121 16.37 -16.40 -5.00
N MET A 122 16.14 -17.06 -3.86
CA MET A 122 16.22 -16.46 -2.53
C MET A 122 17.59 -15.82 -2.27
N LYS A 123 18.68 -16.49 -2.66
CA LYS A 123 20.04 -15.92 -2.57
C LYS A 123 20.22 -14.66 -3.40
N ARG A 124 19.60 -14.55 -4.58
CA ARG A 124 19.70 -13.35 -5.44
C ARG A 124 19.07 -12.11 -4.81
N VAL A 125 18.03 -12.30 -3.99
CA VAL A 125 17.36 -11.22 -3.27
C VAL A 125 17.88 -11.04 -1.83
N GLY A 126 18.93 -11.77 -1.44
CA GLY A 126 19.53 -11.70 -0.10
C GLY A 126 18.72 -12.37 1.03
N LEU A 127 17.71 -13.18 0.70
CA LEU A 127 16.90 -13.90 1.68
C LEU A 127 17.67 -15.11 2.22
N LYS A 128 17.85 -15.19 3.55
CA LYS A 128 18.75 -16.16 4.22
C LYS A 128 18.01 -17.36 4.82
N GLU A 129 16.69 -17.28 4.86
CA GLU A 129 15.78 -18.28 5.40
C GLU A 129 15.91 -19.60 4.63
N SER A 130 15.53 -20.70 5.29
CA SER A 130 15.36 -21.96 4.56
C SER A 130 14.12 -21.86 3.67
N PRO A 131 14.18 -22.35 2.42
CA PRO A 131 13.01 -22.39 1.53
C PRO A 131 11.85 -23.24 2.08
N SER A 132 12.10 -24.06 3.12
CA SER A 132 11.09 -24.88 3.82
C SER A 132 10.37 -24.15 4.97
N VAL A 133 10.70 -22.90 5.26
CA VAL A 133 10.00 -22.10 6.29
C VAL A 133 8.63 -21.67 5.76
N LEU A 134 7.61 -21.61 6.62
CA LEU A 134 6.27 -21.14 6.27
C LEU A 134 6.24 -19.61 6.12
N ILE A 135 5.42 -19.10 5.21
CA ILE A 135 5.26 -17.66 5.01
C ILE A 135 4.79 -16.94 6.28
N LYS A 136 3.89 -17.55 7.04
CA LYS A 136 3.40 -16.97 8.31
C LYS A 136 4.47 -16.78 9.38
N ASP A 137 5.61 -17.47 9.26
CA ASP A 137 6.69 -17.45 10.25
C ASP A 137 7.77 -16.41 9.91
N ILE A 138 7.62 -15.66 8.81
CA ILE A 138 8.54 -14.59 8.39
C ILE A 138 7.86 -13.22 8.38
N GLY A 139 8.61 -12.18 8.73
CA GLY A 139 8.11 -10.79 8.73
C GLY A 139 7.83 -10.25 7.32
N THR A 140 7.03 -9.19 7.23
CA THR A 140 6.56 -8.58 5.98
C THR A 140 7.69 -8.18 5.01
N GLY A 141 8.81 -7.65 5.52
CA GLY A 141 9.97 -7.34 4.67
C GLY A 141 10.57 -8.57 3.97
N LYS A 142 10.64 -9.69 4.69
CA LYS A 142 11.09 -10.97 4.11
C LYS A 142 10.07 -11.53 3.13
N GLN A 143 8.78 -11.37 3.42
CA GLN A 143 7.71 -11.76 2.49
C GLN A 143 7.79 -10.98 1.17
N GLN A 144 8.13 -9.69 1.21
CA GLN A 144 8.38 -8.89 0.01
C GLN A 144 9.54 -9.48 -0.82
N LEU A 145 10.65 -9.86 -0.18
CA LEU A 145 11.76 -10.53 -0.86
C LEU A 145 11.34 -11.87 -1.47
N VAL A 146 10.43 -12.62 -0.84
CA VAL A 146 9.88 -13.86 -1.41
C VAL A 146 9.10 -13.57 -2.70
N GLU A 147 8.24 -12.55 -2.74
CA GLU A 147 7.51 -12.17 -3.96
C GLU A 147 8.47 -11.74 -5.09
N ILE A 148 9.54 -11.03 -4.75
CA ILE A 148 10.58 -10.67 -5.72
C ILE A 148 11.31 -11.93 -6.21
N ALA A 149 11.71 -12.82 -5.32
CA ALA A 149 12.37 -14.08 -5.69
C ALA A 149 11.46 -14.97 -6.57
N LYS A 150 10.15 -15.00 -6.27
CA LYS A 150 9.12 -15.66 -7.07
C LYS A 150 9.03 -15.06 -8.46
N ALA A 151 9.00 -13.73 -8.58
CA ALA A 151 9.02 -13.05 -9.88
C ALA A 151 10.28 -13.42 -10.68
N LEU A 152 11.46 -13.34 -10.05
CA LEU A 152 12.76 -13.66 -10.67
C LEU A 152 12.96 -15.15 -11.00
N SER A 153 12.09 -16.03 -10.50
CA SER A 153 12.08 -17.44 -10.91
C SER A 153 11.56 -17.65 -12.34
N LYS A 154 10.92 -16.62 -12.93
CA LYS A 154 10.44 -16.56 -14.31
C LYS A 154 11.47 -15.86 -15.21
N ASP A 155 11.29 -15.94 -16.53
CA ASP A 155 12.11 -15.18 -17.51
C ASP A 155 11.67 -13.71 -17.52
N VAL A 156 12.15 -12.92 -16.56
CA VAL A 156 11.74 -11.51 -16.40
C VAL A 156 12.60 -10.59 -17.27
N LYS A 157 11.94 -9.80 -18.11
CA LYS A 157 12.53 -8.72 -18.92
C LYS A 157 12.10 -7.34 -18.43
N LEU A 158 10.88 -7.24 -17.90
CA LEU A 158 10.32 -6.06 -17.26
C LEU A 158 9.69 -6.46 -15.93
N LEU A 159 10.23 -5.93 -14.83
CA LEU A 159 9.69 -6.10 -13.49
C LEU A 159 8.89 -4.84 -13.11
N ILE A 160 7.65 -5.01 -12.65
CA ILE A 160 6.80 -3.92 -12.18
C ILE A 160 6.59 -4.12 -10.68
N LEU A 161 6.88 -3.11 -9.88
CA LEU A 161 6.68 -3.14 -8.44
C LEU A 161 5.67 -2.05 -8.04
N ASP A 162 4.52 -2.45 -7.53
CA ASP A 162 3.47 -1.52 -7.07
C ASP A 162 3.61 -1.24 -5.57
N GLU A 163 4.06 -0.03 -5.22
CA GLU A 163 4.33 0.42 -3.84
C GLU A 163 5.12 -0.58 -2.97
N PRO A 164 6.28 -1.09 -3.43
CA PRO A 164 6.97 -2.23 -2.83
C PRO A 164 7.51 -2.01 -1.41
N THR A 165 7.52 -0.76 -0.95
CA THR A 165 8.08 -0.33 0.34
C THR A 165 7.00 0.18 1.30
N SER A 166 5.71 0.13 0.94
CA SER A 166 4.66 0.78 1.74
C SER A 166 4.54 0.20 3.15
N SER A 167 4.86 -1.09 3.31
CA SER A 167 4.81 -1.83 4.58
C SER A 167 6.19 -2.10 5.19
N LEU A 168 7.24 -1.46 4.68
CA LEU A 168 8.64 -1.69 5.08
C LEU A 168 9.14 -0.54 5.96
N ASN A 169 10.08 -0.85 6.86
CA ASN A 169 10.87 0.17 7.55
C ASN A 169 11.92 0.77 6.58
N GLU A 170 12.62 1.82 7.02
CA GLU A 170 13.61 2.52 6.17
C GLU A 170 14.79 1.63 5.75
N GLU A 171 15.26 0.76 6.63
CA GLU A 171 16.39 -0.15 6.36
C GLU A 171 16.01 -1.19 5.30
N ASP A 172 14.87 -1.86 5.47
CA ASP A 172 14.32 -2.84 4.52
C ASP A 172 13.99 -2.18 3.18
N SER A 173 13.45 -0.95 3.20
CA SER A 173 13.19 -0.18 1.98
C SER A 173 14.47 0.09 1.22
N LYS A 174 15.53 0.53 1.92
CA LYS A 174 16.84 0.78 1.30
C LYS A 174 17.43 -0.49 0.69
N MET A 175 17.38 -1.61 1.42
CA MET A 175 17.85 -2.90 0.90
C MET A 175 17.13 -3.31 -0.40
N LEU A 176 15.82 -3.09 -0.47
CA LEU A 176 15.03 -3.36 -1.67
C LEU A 176 15.48 -2.48 -2.84
N LEU A 177 15.68 -1.18 -2.61
CA LEU A 177 16.13 -0.25 -3.65
C LEU A 177 17.56 -0.55 -4.13
N ASP A 178 18.47 -0.90 -3.22
CA ASP A 178 19.84 -1.33 -3.55
C ASP A 178 19.83 -2.60 -4.43
N MET A 179 18.94 -3.54 -4.12
CA MET A 179 18.76 -4.73 -4.94
C MET A 179 18.21 -4.39 -6.34
N LEU A 180 17.28 -3.44 -6.47
CA LEU A 180 16.80 -3.00 -7.78
C LEU A 180 17.92 -2.35 -8.60
N LEU A 181 18.79 -1.56 -7.97
CA LEU A 181 19.99 -1.00 -8.61
C LEU A 181 20.93 -2.10 -9.09
N ALA A 182 21.18 -3.14 -8.29
CA ALA A 182 21.99 -4.28 -8.71
C ALA A 182 21.37 -5.03 -9.90
N PHE A 183 20.06 -5.25 -9.91
CA PHE A 183 19.40 -5.88 -11.06
C PHE A 183 19.41 -5.03 -12.32
N LYS A 184 19.37 -3.71 -12.18
CA LYS A 184 19.57 -2.80 -13.30
C LYS A 184 20.96 -2.98 -13.92
N GLU A 185 22.01 -3.15 -13.11
CA GLU A 185 23.37 -3.47 -13.61
C GLU A 185 23.41 -4.82 -14.36
N GLU A 186 22.58 -5.79 -13.96
CA GLU A 186 22.37 -7.04 -14.70
C GLU A 186 21.52 -6.87 -15.99
N GLY A 187 21.03 -5.66 -16.28
CA GLY A 187 20.23 -5.33 -17.45
C GLY A 187 18.72 -5.53 -17.29
N LEU A 188 18.23 -5.77 -16.07
CA LEU A 188 16.80 -5.84 -15.79
C LEU A 188 16.17 -4.46 -15.96
N THR A 189 15.04 -4.41 -16.67
CA THR A 189 14.23 -3.18 -16.74
C THR A 189 13.17 -3.21 -15.66
N SER A 190 13.00 -2.11 -14.93
CA SER A 190 12.02 -2.05 -13.83
C SER A 190 11.12 -0.84 -13.93
N ILE A 191 9.85 -0.99 -13.52
CA ILE A 191 8.95 0.11 -13.20
C ILE A 191 8.68 0.06 -11.71
N ILE A 192 8.95 1.15 -10.99
CA ILE A 192 8.56 1.29 -9.58
C ILE A 192 7.40 2.28 -9.49
N ILE A 193 6.29 1.85 -8.91
CA ILE A 193 5.18 2.74 -8.57
C ILE A 193 5.36 3.14 -7.13
N THR A 194 5.43 4.43 -6.87
CA THR A 194 5.55 4.92 -5.51
C THR A 194 5.04 6.36 -5.44
N HIS A 195 4.61 6.75 -4.26
CA HIS A 195 4.32 8.14 -3.90
C HIS A 195 5.41 8.71 -2.97
N LYS A 196 6.44 7.92 -2.64
CA LYS A 196 7.58 8.30 -1.79
C LYS A 196 8.73 8.82 -2.66
N LEU A 197 8.92 10.14 -2.65
CA LEU A 197 9.88 10.81 -3.56
C LEU A 197 11.34 10.52 -3.23
N ASN A 198 11.66 10.24 -1.97
CA ASN A 198 12.98 9.80 -1.56
C ASN A 198 13.41 8.51 -2.27
N GLU A 199 12.49 7.58 -2.54
CA GLU A 199 12.78 6.34 -3.28
C GLU A 199 13.04 6.61 -4.76
N VAL A 200 12.24 7.53 -5.32
CA VAL A 200 12.37 7.99 -6.71
C VAL A 200 13.72 8.67 -6.91
N ALA A 201 14.06 9.62 -6.03
CA ALA A 201 15.35 10.29 -6.02
C ALA A 201 16.50 9.28 -5.96
N TYR A 202 16.35 8.23 -5.16
CA TYR A 202 17.41 7.27 -4.90
C TYR A 202 17.77 6.38 -6.09
N CYS A 203 16.77 5.86 -6.81
CA CYS A 203 17.00 4.78 -7.80
C CYS A 203 16.49 5.02 -9.22
N ALA A 204 15.59 5.98 -9.45
CA ALA A 204 14.89 6.08 -10.72
C ALA A 204 15.67 6.90 -11.75
N ASP A 205 15.91 6.32 -12.93
CA ASP A 205 16.52 6.99 -14.08
C ASP A 205 15.58 8.01 -14.73
N ARG A 206 14.28 7.73 -14.67
CA ARG A 206 13.22 8.53 -15.31
C ARG A 206 11.95 8.43 -14.50
N ILE A 207 11.14 9.47 -14.56
CA ILE A 207 9.96 9.62 -13.71
C ILE A 207 8.82 10.06 -14.60
N THR A 208 7.75 9.27 -14.68
CA THR A 208 6.50 9.71 -15.30
C THR A 208 5.49 10.07 -14.22
N VAL A 209 4.99 11.30 -14.29
CA VAL A 209 3.94 11.79 -13.41
C VAL A 209 2.58 11.54 -14.05
N ILE A 210 1.70 10.84 -13.34
CA ILE A 210 0.30 10.65 -13.71
C ILE A 210 -0.57 11.41 -12.72
N ARG A 211 -1.57 12.13 -13.24
CA ARG A 211 -2.60 12.82 -12.45
C ARG A 211 -3.94 12.73 -13.18
N ASP A 212 -5.02 12.51 -12.44
CA ASP A 212 -6.40 12.45 -12.97
C ASP A 212 -6.58 11.53 -14.19
N GLY A 213 -5.84 10.41 -14.22
CA GLY A 213 -5.89 9.47 -15.32
C GLY A 213 -5.13 9.91 -16.57
N SER A 214 -4.29 10.95 -16.53
CA SER A 214 -3.51 11.43 -17.68
C SER A 214 -2.02 11.52 -17.36
N THR A 215 -1.18 11.38 -18.40
CA THR A 215 0.26 11.64 -18.30
C THR A 215 0.50 13.15 -18.27
N ILE A 216 1.10 13.65 -17.19
CA ILE A 216 1.43 15.07 -17.05
C ILE A 216 2.78 15.37 -17.69
N GLU A 217 3.82 14.66 -17.28
CA GLU A 217 5.16 14.80 -17.82
C GLU A 217 6.01 13.56 -17.57
N THR A 218 7.09 13.41 -18.34
CA THR A 218 8.17 12.47 -18.06
C THR A 218 9.48 13.23 -17.91
N ILE A 219 10.13 13.07 -16.76
CA ILE A 219 11.36 13.75 -16.37
C ILE A 219 12.52 12.75 -16.47
N ASP A 220 13.61 13.13 -17.10
CA ASP A 220 14.87 12.38 -17.08
C ASP A 220 15.64 12.73 -15.79
N ASN A 221 16.17 11.72 -15.11
CA ASN A 221 16.88 11.85 -13.84
C ASN A 221 18.25 11.13 -13.88
N PRO A 222 19.15 11.48 -14.80
CA PRO A 222 20.43 10.78 -14.96
C PRO A 222 21.39 10.92 -13.77
N GLU A 223 21.24 11.98 -12.97
CA GLU A 223 22.10 12.28 -11.81
C GLU A 223 21.46 11.95 -10.47
N HIS A 224 20.26 11.34 -10.47
CA HIS A 224 19.52 11.04 -9.23
C HIS A 224 19.30 12.30 -8.34
N ASN A 225 19.19 13.46 -8.96
CA ASN A 225 19.02 14.76 -8.32
C ASN A 225 17.73 15.40 -8.84
N ILE A 226 16.63 15.11 -8.16
CA ILE A 226 15.29 15.51 -8.58
C ILE A 226 14.82 16.76 -7.84
N ASP A 227 14.14 17.64 -8.57
CA ASP A 227 13.33 18.67 -7.96
C ASP A 227 12.02 18.03 -7.46
N GLU A 228 12.00 17.68 -6.17
CA GLU A 228 10.82 17.11 -5.52
C GLU A 228 9.59 18.03 -5.65
N ASP A 229 9.80 19.34 -5.59
CA ASP A 229 8.70 20.30 -5.65
C ASP A 229 8.04 20.27 -7.03
N ARG A 230 8.81 20.16 -8.11
CA ARG A 230 8.28 19.95 -9.48
C ARG A 230 7.42 18.70 -9.57
N ILE A 231 7.91 17.57 -9.06
CA ILE A 231 7.17 16.30 -9.15
C ILE A 231 5.85 16.41 -8.40
N ILE A 232 5.86 16.98 -7.20
CA ILE A 232 4.63 17.17 -6.40
C ILE A 232 3.67 18.12 -7.09
N GLN A 233 4.15 19.23 -7.67
CA GLN A 233 3.29 20.11 -8.45
C GLN A 233 2.64 19.35 -9.62
N GLY A 234 3.39 18.47 -10.28
CA GLY A 234 2.86 17.55 -11.29
C GLY A 234 1.78 16.62 -10.73
N MET A 235 2.02 16.03 -9.55
CA MET A 235 1.10 15.08 -8.90
C MET A 235 -0.20 15.74 -8.41
N VAL A 236 -0.13 16.95 -7.86
CA VAL A 236 -1.27 17.63 -7.18
C VAL A 236 -1.94 18.66 -8.10
N GLY A 237 -1.23 19.21 -9.08
CA GLY A 237 -1.74 20.22 -10.02
C GLY A 237 -1.90 21.63 -9.46
N ARG A 238 -1.27 21.95 -8.34
CA ARG A 238 -1.22 23.29 -7.75
C ARG A 238 0.20 23.62 -7.29
N GLU A 239 0.56 24.90 -7.36
CA GLU A 239 1.83 25.37 -6.80
C GLU A 239 1.92 25.07 -5.30
N LEU A 240 3.11 24.67 -4.87
CA LEU A 240 3.40 24.24 -3.49
C LEU A 240 3.49 25.37 -2.47
N THR A 241 3.09 26.59 -2.83
CA THR A 241 3.04 27.74 -1.91
C THR A 241 2.21 27.47 -0.66
N ASN A 242 1.39 26.41 -0.65
CA ASN A 242 0.59 25.92 0.48
C ASN A 242 0.84 24.45 0.87
N ARG A 243 2.09 23.94 0.78
CA ARG A 243 2.44 22.57 1.25
C ARG A 243 2.02 22.36 2.72
N PHE A 244 2.12 23.42 3.50
CA PHE A 244 1.40 23.64 4.75
C PHE A 244 0.72 25.01 4.63
N PRO A 245 -0.61 25.10 4.42
CA PRO A 245 -1.25 26.41 4.53
C PRO A 245 -0.93 26.94 5.93
N SER A 246 -0.48 28.19 6.04
CA SER A 246 -0.33 28.84 7.34
C SER A 246 -1.71 28.85 8.00
N ARG A 247 -1.90 27.95 8.96
CA ARG A 247 -3.08 27.96 9.82
C ARG A 247 -2.73 28.83 11.01
N GLU A 248 -3.55 29.84 11.27
CA GLU A 248 -3.49 30.49 12.57
C GLU A 248 -3.94 29.47 13.61
N HIS A 249 -2.97 28.94 14.36
CA HIS A 249 -3.20 27.98 15.42
C HIS A 249 -3.79 28.71 16.64
N ASN A 250 -5.11 28.86 16.63
CA ASN A 250 -5.86 29.40 17.76
C ASN A 250 -6.11 28.29 18.78
N VAL A 251 -5.06 27.91 19.52
CA VAL A 251 -5.16 26.94 20.61
C VAL A 251 -5.66 27.65 21.86
N SER A 252 -6.80 27.21 22.38
CA SER A 252 -7.35 27.69 23.67
C SER A 252 -6.66 26.99 24.83
N SER A 253 -6.74 27.54 26.04
CA SER A 253 -6.40 26.82 27.28
C SER A 253 -7.52 25.87 27.75
N GLU A 254 -8.66 25.86 27.07
CA GLU A 254 -9.78 24.95 27.33
C GLU A 254 -9.43 23.51 26.95
N VAL A 255 -9.40 22.60 27.94
CA VAL A 255 -9.23 21.15 27.72
C VAL A 255 -10.54 20.55 27.23
N VAL A 256 -10.53 19.96 26.03
CA VAL A 256 -11.72 19.35 25.39
C VAL A 256 -11.71 17.83 25.50
N PHE A 257 -10.55 17.21 25.67
CA PHE A 257 -10.41 15.78 25.91
C PHE A 257 -9.29 15.52 26.91
N GLU A 258 -9.49 14.58 27.82
CA GLU A 258 -8.47 14.16 28.78
C GLU A 258 -8.60 12.67 29.08
N ALA A 259 -7.46 11.98 29.12
CA ALA A 259 -7.33 10.62 29.61
C ALA A 259 -6.41 10.63 30.84
N GLN A 260 -6.84 10.00 31.93
CA GLN A 260 -6.09 9.87 33.17
C GLN A 260 -5.96 8.39 33.57
N ASP A 261 -4.73 7.98 33.89
CA ASP A 261 -4.36 6.63 34.29
C ASP A 261 -4.94 5.52 33.39
N TRP A 262 -5.02 5.80 32.09
CA TRP A 262 -5.71 4.93 31.15
C TRP A 262 -4.89 3.68 30.86
N THR A 263 -5.46 2.51 31.16
CA THR A 263 -4.78 1.22 31.01
C THR A 263 -5.67 0.27 30.24
N VAL A 264 -5.07 -0.45 29.28
CA VAL A 264 -5.76 -1.34 28.34
C VAL A 264 -5.02 -2.66 28.27
N TYR A 265 -5.76 -3.77 28.36
CA TYR A 265 -5.23 -5.11 28.12
C TYR A 265 -5.69 -5.64 26.77
N HIS A 266 -4.95 -6.59 26.22
CA HIS A 266 -5.29 -7.19 24.94
C HIS A 266 -6.62 -7.97 25.04
N PRO A 267 -7.50 -7.95 24.02
CA PRO A 267 -8.83 -8.56 24.11
C PRO A 267 -8.81 -10.10 24.23
N ILE A 268 -7.84 -10.75 23.58
CA ILE A 268 -7.66 -12.21 23.61
C ILE A 268 -6.68 -12.63 24.72
N TYR A 269 -5.45 -12.12 24.67
CA TYR A 269 -4.40 -12.34 25.69
C TYR A 269 -4.55 -11.36 26.86
N THR A 270 -5.58 -11.56 27.69
CA THR A 270 -5.98 -10.62 28.76
C THR A 270 -4.91 -10.31 29.82
N GLU A 271 -3.83 -11.11 29.88
CA GLU A 271 -2.65 -10.89 30.72
C GLU A 271 -1.69 -9.83 30.14
N LYS A 272 -1.77 -9.59 28.82
CA LYS A 272 -0.89 -8.66 28.11
C LYS A 272 -1.45 -7.24 28.23
N CYS A 273 -0.75 -6.40 28.99
CA CYS A 273 -1.00 -4.97 29.04
C CYS A 273 -0.47 -4.31 27.75
N VAL A 274 -1.35 -3.61 27.03
CA VAL A 274 -1.04 -2.95 25.76
C VAL A 274 -0.68 -1.48 26.01
N ASP A 275 -1.55 -0.77 26.73
CA ASP A 275 -1.36 0.61 27.15
C ASP A 275 -1.41 0.65 28.68
N LYS A 276 -0.47 1.36 29.32
CA LYS A 276 -0.33 1.36 30.78
C LYS A 276 -0.23 2.77 31.33
N GLY A 277 -1.21 3.17 32.15
CA GLY A 277 -1.21 4.44 32.88
C GLY A 277 -1.04 5.66 31.95
N VAL A 278 -1.73 5.66 30.82
CA VAL A 278 -1.64 6.74 29.83
C VAL A 278 -2.34 7.99 30.36
N ASN A 279 -1.64 9.12 30.31
CA ASN A 279 -2.11 10.41 30.80
C ASN A 279 -1.86 11.48 29.74
N PHE A 280 -2.91 12.13 29.23
CA PHE A 280 -2.77 13.27 28.31
C PHE A 280 -4.02 14.15 28.29
N LYS A 281 -3.82 15.39 27.81
CA LYS A 281 -4.87 16.39 27.61
C LYS A 281 -4.80 16.89 26.18
N VAL A 282 -5.96 17.20 25.61
CA VAL A 282 -6.09 17.85 24.31
C VAL A 282 -6.87 19.14 24.52
N HIS A 283 -6.26 20.26 24.14
CA HIS A 283 -6.89 21.56 24.21
C HIS A 283 -7.68 21.86 22.94
N LYS A 284 -8.65 22.77 23.05
CA LYS A 284 -9.48 23.18 21.91
C LYS A 284 -8.62 23.84 20.83
N GLY A 285 -8.66 23.27 19.63
CA GLY A 285 -7.84 23.71 18.49
C GLY A 285 -6.43 23.10 18.45
N GLU A 286 -6.07 22.29 19.45
CA GLU A 286 -4.80 21.56 19.50
C GLU A 286 -4.86 20.31 18.62
N VAL A 287 -3.70 19.95 18.03
CA VAL A 287 -3.48 18.66 17.38
C VAL A 287 -2.40 17.93 18.18
N VAL A 288 -2.78 16.83 18.82
CA VAL A 288 -1.84 15.97 19.57
C VAL A 288 -1.46 14.78 18.70
N GLY A 289 -0.15 14.56 18.53
CA GLY A 289 0.39 13.45 17.75
C GLY A 289 0.96 12.36 18.66
N PHE A 290 0.60 11.10 18.38
CA PHE A 290 1.19 9.92 19.01
C PHE A 290 2.11 9.21 18.02
N SER A 291 3.39 9.04 18.38
CA SER A 291 4.41 8.38 17.56
C SER A 291 5.00 7.17 18.26
N GLY A 292 5.30 6.11 17.51
CA GLY A 292 5.88 4.88 18.03
C GLY A 292 5.91 3.78 16.98
N LEU A 293 6.76 2.77 17.17
CA LEU A 293 6.85 1.61 16.28
C LEU A 293 5.50 0.87 16.16
N GLN A 294 5.36 0.02 15.15
CA GLN A 294 4.17 -0.82 15.01
C GLN A 294 3.99 -1.70 16.26
N GLY A 295 2.77 -1.73 16.81
CA GLY A 295 2.48 -2.43 18.06
C GLY A 295 2.83 -1.66 19.34
N ALA A 296 3.21 -0.38 19.24
CA ALA A 296 3.44 0.49 20.41
C ALA A 296 2.15 0.95 21.11
N GLY A 297 0.97 0.41 20.77
CA GLY A 297 -0.31 0.75 21.40
C GLY A 297 -1.03 1.97 20.82
N ARG A 298 -0.52 2.59 19.74
CA ARG A 298 -1.11 3.83 19.19
C ARG A 298 -2.57 3.66 18.74
N THR A 299 -2.82 2.63 17.93
CA THR A 299 -4.16 2.33 17.39
C THR A 299 -5.04 1.79 18.50
N GLU A 300 -4.49 0.94 19.34
CA GLU A 300 -5.16 0.31 20.47
C GLU A 300 -5.64 1.33 21.50
N LEU A 301 -4.80 2.32 21.85
CA LEU A 301 -5.16 3.45 22.69
C LEU A 301 -6.33 4.24 22.09
N ALA A 302 -6.22 4.66 20.82
CA ALA A 302 -7.27 5.43 20.16
C ALA A 302 -8.60 4.68 20.11
N MET A 303 -8.56 3.38 19.77
CA MET A 303 -9.75 2.52 19.73
C MET A 303 -10.34 2.24 21.11
N SER A 304 -9.51 2.09 22.14
CA SER A 304 -9.98 1.89 23.52
C SER A 304 -10.72 3.11 24.07
N LEU A 305 -10.23 4.33 23.78
CA LEU A 305 -10.85 5.60 24.13
C LEU A 305 -12.10 5.88 23.28
N PHE A 306 -12.17 5.34 22.06
CA PHE A 306 -13.34 5.43 21.21
C PHE A 306 -14.36 4.33 21.56
N GLY A 307 -15.02 4.50 22.70
CA GLY A 307 -16.13 3.64 23.10
C GLY A 307 -15.75 2.18 23.37
N LYS A 308 -14.50 1.92 23.76
CA LYS A 308 -13.99 0.57 24.07
C LYS A 308 -14.05 -0.39 22.88
N SER A 309 -13.87 0.13 21.67
CA SER A 309 -13.83 -0.67 20.43
C SER A 309 -12.63 -1.61 20.34
N TYR A 310 -11.63 -1.44 21.21
CA TYR A 310 -10.51 -2.37 21.41
C TYR A 310 -10.18 -2.53 22.89
N GLY A 311 -9.76 -3.74 23.25
CA GLY A 311 -9.16 -4.05 24.55
C GLY A 311 -10.07 -4.82 25.50
N SER A 312 -9.47 -5.27 26.61
CA SER A 312 -10.13 -5.85 27.77
C SER A 312 -9.63 -5.16 29.04
N ASN A 313 -10.34 -5.31 30.16
CA ASN A 313 -9.96 -4.78 31.47
C ASN A 313 -9.51 -3.32 31.45
N ILE A 314 -10.24 -2.48 30.72
CA ILE A 314 -9.91 -1.06 30.55
C ILE A 314 -10.20 -0.33 31.86
N THR A 315 -9.19 0.37 32.39
CA THR A 315 -9.27 1.18 33.61
C THR A 315 -8.74 2.59 33.36
N GLY A 316 -9.07 3.51 34.27
CA GLY A 316 -8.72 4.92 34.16
C GLY A 316 -9.97 5.79 33.96
N HIS A 317 -9.75 7.07 33.72
CA HIS A 317 -10.80 8.08 33.59
C HIS A 317 -10.67 8.81 32.26
N GLU A 318 -11.79 8.98 31.57
CA GLU A 318 -11.89 9.71 30.31
C GLU A 318 -12.83 10.91 30.49
N PHE A 319 -12.42 12.08 30.01
CA PHE A 319 -13.18 13.32 30.13
C PHE A 319 -13.36 13.97 28.77
N ILE A 320 -14.59 14.41 28.49
CA ILE A 320 -14.94 15.17 27.28
C ILE A 320 -15.57 16.50 27.72
N ASN A 321 -15.02 17.62 27.25
CA ASN A 321 -15.43 18.98 27.63
C ASN A 321 -15.51 19.17 29.16
N GLY A 322 -14.50 18.64 29.87
CA GLY A 322 -14.38 18.75 31.33
C GLY A 322 -15.35 17.88 32.15
N ARG A 323 -16.12 17.00 31.50
CA ARG A 323 -17.02 16.04 32.19
C ARG A 323 -16.48 14.64 32.03
N GLU A 324 -16.41 13.90 33.13
CA GLU A 324 -16.10 12.48 33.09
C GLU A 324 -17.19 11.73 32.33
N VAL A 325 -16.79 10.91 31.37
CA VAL A 325 -17.69 10.08 30.56
C VAL A 325 -17.39 8.61 30.79
N PHE A 326 -18.37 7.76 30.52
CA PHE A 326 -18.23 6.32 30.58
C PHE A 326 -18.75 5.73 29.29
N LEU A 327 -17.93 5.79 28.24
CA LEU A 327 -18.32 5.39 26.91
C LEU A 327 -18.42 3.86 26.83
N LYS A 328 -19.63 3.35 26.58
CA LYS A 328 -19.90 1.90 26.56
C LYS A 328 -19.67 1.26 25.19
N ASN A 329 -19.78 2.05 24.13
CA ASN A 329 -19.67 1.64 22.74
C ASN A 329 -19.38 2.87 21.85
N GLU A 330 -19.11 2.63 20.58
CA GLU A 330 -18.76 3.64 19.58
C GLU A 330 -19.89 4.66 19.36
N HIS A 331 -21.14 4.23 19.45
CA HIS A 331 -22.30 5.12 19.29
C HIS A 331 -22.36 6.14 20.44
N ASP A 332 -22.03 5.72 21.66
CA ASP A 332 -21.96 6.61 22.82
C ASP A 332 -20.85 7.64 22.66
N ALA A 333 -19.68 7.23 22.15
CA ALA A 333 -18.57 8.13 21.84
C ALA A 333 -18.98 9.21 20.82
N ILE A 334 -19.66 8.82 19.73
CA ILE A 334 -20.16 9.74 18.70
C ILE A 334 -21.17 10.74 19.28
N ASN A 335 -22.08 10.28 20.14
CA ASN A 335 -23.05 11.15 20.80
C ASN A 335 -22.39 12.20 21.71
N HIS A 336 -21.24 11.87 22.30
CA HIS A 336 -20.43 12.79 23.09
C HIS A 336 -19.51 13.68 22.24
N GLY A 337 -19.58 13.57 20.91
CA GLY A 337 -18.81 14.39 19.97
C GLY A 337 -17.41 13.86 19.66
N LEU A 338 -17.09 12.63 20.07
CA LEU A 338 -15.86 11.96 19.71
C LEU A 338 -16.04 11.19 18.40
N ALA A 339 -15.14 11.37 17.44
CA ALA A 339 -15.16 10.64 16.18
C ALA A 339 -13.81 9.96 15.94
N TYR A 340 -13.86 8.71 15.47
CA TYR A 340 -12.67 7.95 15.09
C TYR A 340 -12.63 7.72 13.59
N VAL A 341 -11.47 7.99 13.00
CA VAL A 341 -11.19 7.70 11.59
C VAL A 341 -10.15 6.58 11.58
N THR A 342 -10.58 5.40 11.16
CA THR A 342 -9.74 4.19 11.18
C THR A 342 -8.60 4.25 10.17
N GLU A 343 -7.47 3.64 10.53
CA GLU A 343 -6.39 3.35 9.59
C GLU A 343 -6.76 2.23 8.60
N ASP A 344 -7.54 1.24 9.03
CA ASP A 344 -8.03 0.15 8.18
C ASP A 344 -9.39 0.51 7.58
N ARG A 345 -9.33 1.29 6.51
CA ARG A 345 -10.53 1.76 5.80
C ARG A 345 -11.31 0.64 5.14
N LYS A 346 -10.66 -0.47 4.77
CA LYS A 346 -11.28 -1.57 4.02
C LYS A 346 -12.13 -2.44 4.94
N THR A 347 -11.61 -2.75 6.12
CA THR A 347 -12.29 -3.64 7.06
C THR A 347 -13.24 -2.88 7.98
N ASN A 348 -12.81 -1.71 8.48
CA ASN A 348 -13.52 -1.00 9.54
C ASN A 348 -14.18 0.30 9.07
N GLY A 349 -13.78 0.84 7.90
CA GLY A 349 -14.24 2.15 7.45
C GLY A 349 -15.35 2.13 6.39
N LEU A 350 -15.46 1.06 5.60
CA LEU A 350 -16.31 1.00 4.41
C LEU A 350 -16.96 -0.36 4.25
N VAL A 351 -18.21 -0.37 3.77
CA VAL A 351 -18.87 -1.54 3.22
C VAL A 351 -18.52 -1.64 1.74
N LEU A 352 -17.44 -2.35 1.43
CA LEU A 352 -16.87 -2.43 0.08
C LEU A 352 -17.81 -3.09 -0.95
N SER A 353 -18.78 -3.88 -0.49
CA SER A 353 -19.81 -4.48 -1.35
C SER A 353 -20.91 -3.49 -1.76
N ASP A 354 -20.97 -2.31 -1.16
CA ASP A 354 -21.99 -1.29 -1.42
C ASP A 354 -21.46 -0.08 -2.19
N THR A 355 -22.39 0.72 -2.72
CA THR A 355 -22.05 1.97 -3.44
C THR A 355 -21.53 3.05 -2.50
N ILE A 356 -20.83 4.04 -3.06
CA ILE A 356 -20.41 5.26 -2.32
C ILE A 356 -21.63 5.94 -1.69
N ALA A 357 -22.73 6.09 -2.44
CA ALA A 357 -23.95 6.71 -1.94
C ALA A 357 -24.48 6.00 -0.69
N ARG A 358 -24.51 4.66 -0.69
CA ARG A 358 -24.90 3.89 0.51
C ARG A 358 -23.92 4.05 1.65
N ASN A 359 -22.61 3.94 1.39
CA ASN A 359 -21.59 4.13 2.42
C ASN A 359 -21.71 5.50 3.12
N THR A 360 -21.93 6.58 2.36
CA THR A 360 -22.07 7.93 2.92
C THR A 360 -23.38 8.12 3.67
N THR A 361 -24.49 7.61 3.13
CA THR A 361 -25.82 7.77 3.74
C THR A 361 -26.01 6.89 4.98
N MET A 362 -25.38 5.71 5.01
CA MET A 362 -25.50 4.76 6.11
C MET A 362 -25.01 5.31 7.45
N ALA A 363 -23.96 6.14 7.42
CA ALA A 363 -23.42 6.80 8.62
C ALA A 363 -24.43 7.71 9.33
N LYS A 364 -25.53 8.10 8.66
CA LYS A 364 -26.60 8.90 9.27
C LYS A 364 -27.98 8.61 8.67
N LEU A 365 -28.37 7.34 8.69
CA LEU A 365 -29.66 6.86 8.13
C LEU A 365 -30.88 7.63 8.65
N GLU A 366 -30.87 8.02 9.93
CA GLU A 366 -31.95 8.78 10.58
C GLU A 366 -32.26 10.12 9.89
N LYS A 367 -31.31 10.73 9.18
CA LYS A 367 -31.55 11.98 8.43
C LYS A 367 -32.29 11.75 7.11
N ILE A 368 -32.40 10.50 6.68
CA ILE A 368 -32.84 10.13 5.34
C ILE A 368 -34.06 9.21 5.40
N SER A 369 -34.21 8.42 6.47
CA SER A 369 -35.43 7.68 6.78
C SER A 369 -35.75 7.68 8.29
N ASN A 370 -37.02 7.97 8.61
CA ASN A 370 -37.55 7.94 9.97
C ASN A 370 -38.18 6.59 10.36
N LYS A 371 -38.31 5.65 9.42
CA LYS A 371 -39.01 4.35 9.63
C LYS A 371 -38.27 3.14 9.03
N GLY A 372 -36.99 3.28 8.69
CA GLY A 372 -36.20 2.25 8.02
C GLY A 372 -36.27 2.31 6.49
N ILE A 373 -35.50 1.46 5.82
CA ILE A 373 -35.56 1.24 4.37
C ILE A 373 -36.40 0.00 4.11
#